data_AF-A0A8K0JC04-F1
#
_entry.id   AF-A0A8K0JC04-F1
#
_cell.length_a   1.000
_cell.length_b   1.000
_cell.length_c   1.000
_cell.angle_alpha   90.00
_cell.angle_beta   90.00
_cell.angle_gamma   90.00
#
_symmetry.space_group_name_H-M   'P 1'
#
loop_
_entity.id
_entity.type
_entity.pdbx_description
1 polymer ?
#
loop_
_entity_poly.entity_id
_entity_poly.type
_entity_poly.pdbx_seq_one_letter_code
_entity_poly.pdbx_strand_id
1 'polypeptide(L)'
;MAAPGAEAAQMPFIKNLASSDRKLRTQSLTTLQTFLSTKPNLSLPEALKLWTGLYYALWMTDRPRPQQALATELASLPSSLPPPSQGPFLRAFWQILSRQWTHIDALRMDKFLLLVRRVFAAHVRPSTAKPSQ
;
A
#
# COMPACT_ATOMS: atom_id res chain seq x y z
N MET A 1 -16.87 -23.88 6.00
CA MET A 1 -15.45 -23.48 6.07
C MET A 1 -14.91 -23.37 4.66
N ALA A 2 -14.77 -22.16 4.11
CA ALA A 2 -14.27 -21.94 2.75
C ALA A 2 -12.73 -22.04 2.73
N ALA A 3 -12.18 -22.73 1.73
CA ALA A 3 -10.75 -23.01 1.62
C ALA A 3 -9.89 -21.75 1.42
N PRO A 4 -8.66 -21.68 1.97
CA PRO A 4 -7.79 -20.50 1.92
C PRO A 4 -7.22 -20.17 0.53
N GLY A 5 -7.54 -20.95 -0.50
CA GLY A 5 -7.07 -20.75 -1.89
C GLY A 5 -7.98 -19.88 -2.76
N ALA A 6 -9.26 -19.70 -2.42
CA ALA A 6 -10.24 -19.05 -3.30
C ALA A 6 -10.13 -17.51 -3.34
N GLU A 7 -9.70 -16.86 -2.25
CA GLU A 7 -9.56 -15.39 -2.21
C GLU A 7 -8.37 -14.86 -3.02
N ALA A 8 -7.39 -15.70 -3.38
CA ALA A 8 -6.27 -15.29 -4.24
C ALA A 8 -6.72 -14.89 -5.66
N ALA A 9 -7.90 -15.35 -6.11
CA ALA A 9 -8.47 -15.00 -7.40
C ALA A 9 -9.11 -13.59 -7.45
N GLN A 10 -9.30 -12.90 -6.32
CA GLN A 10 -10.15 -11.70 -6.24
C GLN A 10 -9.46 -10.36 -6.53
N MET A 11 -8.15 -10.32 -6.83
CA MET A 11 -7.41 -9.05 -7.04
C MET A 11 -6.40 -9.12 -8.20
N PRO A 12 -6.85 -9.25 -9.46
CA PRO A 12 -5.96 -9.42 -10.62
C PRO A 12 -5.03 -8.21 -10.85
N PHE A 13 -5.44 -7.02 -10.42
CA PHE A 13 -4.66 -5.78 -10.57
C PHE A 13 -3.35 -5.76 -9.76
N ILE A 14 -3.22 -6.61 -8.72
CA ILE A 14 -2.02 -6.63 -7.88
C ILE A 14 -0.77 -6.99 -8.70
N LYS A 15 -0.90 -7.93 -9.65
CA LYS A 15 0.22 -8.34 -10.51
C LYS A 15 0.74 -7.16 -11.36
N ASN A 16 -0.17 -6.30 -11.81
CA ASN A 16 0.16 -5.16 -12.64
C ASN A 16 0.81 -4.00 -11.86
N LEU A 17 0.72 -3.97 -10.52
CA LEU A 17 1.46 -3.02 -9.68
C LEU A 17 2.98 -3.21 -9.78
N ALA A 18 3.43 -4.42 -10.06
CA ALA A 18 4.84 -4.75 -10.27
C ALA A 18 5.27 -4.72 -11.75
N SER A 19 4.37 -4.33 -12.68
CA SER A 19 4.68 -4.30 -14.12
C SER A 19 5.80 -3.30 -14.43
N SER A 20 6.65 -3.61 -15.41
CA SER A 20 7.64 -2.67 -15.94
C SER A 20 7.00 -1.48 -16.66
N ASP A 21 5.77 -1.64 -17.20
CA ASP A 21 5.04 -0.56 -17.84
C ASP A 21 4.42 0.39 -16.79
N ARG A 22 4.90 1.64 -16.81
CA ARG A 22 4.40 2.71 -15.94
C ARG A 22 2.89 2.92 -16.10
N LYS A 23 2.34 2.87 -17.32
CA LYS A 23 0.90 3.10 -17.55
C LYS A 23 0.07 2.03 -16.84
N LEU A 24 0.46 0.77 -16.97
CA LEU A 24 -0.19 -0.35 -16.28
C LEU A 24 -0.11 -0.22 -14.75
N ARG A 25 1.05 0.19 -14.21
CA ARG A 25 1.18 0.44 -12.77
C ARG A 25 0.24 1.54 -12.29
N THR A 26 0.21 2.68 -13.00
CA THR A 26 -0.65 3.82 -12.63
C THR A 26 -2.14 3.43 -12.68
N GLN A 27 -2.58 2.74 -13.73
CA GLN A 27 -3.96 2.25 -13.83
C GLN A 27 -4.30 1.31 -12.67
N SER A 28 -3.38 0.41 -12.32
CA SER A 28 -3.58 -0.55 -11.23
C SER A 28 -3.61 0.10 -9.85
N LEU A 29 -2.86 1.19 -9.65
CA LEU A 29 -2.95 2.02 -8.44
C LEU A 29 -4.32 2.69 -8.34
N THR A 30 -4.84 3.24 -9.43
CA THR A 30 -6.20 3.80 -9.46
C THR A 30 -7.26 2.74 -9.18
N THR A 31 -7.14 1.54 -9.77
CA THR A 31 -8.04 0.41 -9.46
C THR A 31 -7.96 0.00 -8.00
N LEU A 32 -6.76 -0.04 -7.41
CA LEU A 32 -6.56 -0.34 -6.00
C LEU A 32 -7.26 0.68 -5.10
N GLN A 33 -7.14 1.98 -5.39
CA GLN A 33 -7.80 3.03 -4.61
C GLN A 33 -9.32 2.87 -4.62
N THR A 34 -9.92 2.61 -5.79
CA THR A 34 -11.36 2.33 -5.93
C THR A 34 -11.77 1.04 -5.21
N PHE A 35 -10.93 0.01 -5.23
CA PHE A 35 -11.18 -1.22 -4.48
C PHE A 35 -11.16 -0.97 -2.96
N LEU A 36 -10.20 -0.20 -2.46
CA LEU A 36 -10.10 0.12 -1.04
C LEU A 36 -11.26 0.97 -0.53
N SER A 37 -11.80 1.89 -1.34
CA SER A 37 -12.96 2.70 -0.94
C SER A 37 -14.26 1.91 -0.89
N THR A 38 -14.36 0.81 -1.63
CA THR A 38 -15.56 -0.05 -1.70
C THR A 38 -15.50 -1.25 -0.76
N LYS A 39 -14.34 -1.57 -0.18
CA LYS A 39 -14.15 -2.73 0.70
C LYS A 39 -14.40 -2.35 2.17
N PRO A 40 -15.54 -2.74 2.78
CA PRO A 40 -15.89 -2.35 4.14
C PRO A 40 -14.98 -3.01 5.20
N ASN A 41 -14.50 -4.22 4.91
CA ASN A 41 -13.61 -4.97 5.80
C ASN A 41 -12.49 -5.61 4.99
N LEU A 42 -11.25 -5.24 5.32
CA LEU A 42 -10.04 -5.75 4.73
C LEU A 42 -9.32 -6.65 5.74
N SER A 43 -9.23 -7.94 5.42
CA SER A 43 -8.50 -8.89 6.25
C SER A 43 -6.98 -8.68 6.15
N LEU A 44 -6.25 -9.13 7.17
CA LEU A 44 -4.78 -9.05 7.16
C LEU A 44 -4.14 -9.81 5.97
N PRO A 45 -4.58 -11.03 5.59
CA PRO A 45 -4.04 -11.72 4.41
C PRO A 45 -4.27 -10.97 3.09
N GLU A 46 -5.42 -10.34 2.90
CA GLU A 46 -5.68 -9.47 1.73
C GLU A 46 -4.76 -8.25 1.73
N ALA A 47 -4.63 -7.59 2.89
CA ALA A 47 -3.74 -6.44 3.06
C ALA A 47 -2.27 -6.78 2.79
N LEU A 48 -1.81 -7.97 3.18
CA LEU A 48 -0.46 -8.46 2.88
C LEU A 48 -0.22 -8.65 1.37
N LYS A 49 -1.21 -9.19 0.65
CA LYS A 49 -1.14 -9.32 -0.82
C LYS A 49 -1.05 -7.94 -1.48
N LEU A 50 -1.88 -6.98 -1.05
CA LEU A 50 -1.87 -5.61 -1.55
C LEU A 50 -0.52 -4.93 -1.30
N TRP A 51 0.00 -4.98 -0.06
CA TRP A 51 1.28 -4.35 0.26
C TRP A 51 2.47 -4.99 -0.44
N THR A 52 2.39 -6.28 -0.79
CA THR A 52 3.39 -6.91 -1.66
C THR A 52 3.42 -6.23 -3.03
N GLY A 53 2.26 -5.99 -3.63
CA GLY A 53 2.17 -5.24 -4.90
C GLY A 53 2.62 -3.79 -4.77
N LEU A 54 2.21 -3.08 -3.73
CA LEU A 54 2.61 -1.68 -3.48
C LEU A 54 4.11 -1.52 -3.23
N TYR A 55 4.73 -2.48 -2.52
CA TYR A 55 6.18 -2.54 -2.33
C TYR A 55 6.90 -2.59 -3.69
N TYR A 56 6.47 -3.50 -4.59
CA TYR A 56 7.08 -3.61 -5.91
C TYR A 56 6.73 -2.41 -6.83
N ALA A 57 5.58 -1.76 -6.65
CA ALA A 57 5.28 -0.52 -7.36
C ALA A 57 6.31 0.59 -7.03
N LEU A 58 6.67 0.75 -5.76
CA LEU A 58 7.73 1.68 -5.36
C LEU A 58 9.11 1.18 -5.81
N TRP A 59 9.36 -0.13 -5.74
CA TRP A 59 10.60 -0.75 -6.22
C TRP A 59 10.88 -0.40 -7.68
N MET A 60 9.86 -0.45 -8.55
CA MET A 60 9.95 -0.17 -9.99
C MET A 60 9.95 1.34 -10.35
N THR A 61 9.93 2.22 -9.35
CA THR A 61 9.92 3.67 -9.55
C THR A 61 11.33 4.25 -9.37
N ASP A 62 11.96 4.65 -10.48
CA ASP A 62 13.38 5.07 -10.49
C ASP A 62 13.60 6.59 -10.48
N ARG A 63 12.59 7.37 -10.92
CA ARG A 63 12.70 8.83 -10.99
C ARG A 63 12.39 9.47 -9.63
N PRO A 64 13.20 10.44 -9.14
CA PRO A 64 13.02 11.02 -7.80
C PRO A 64 11.64 11.66 -7.55
N ARG A 65 11.15 12.47 -8.49
CA ARG A 65 9.83 13.13 -8.35
C ARG A 65 8.69 12.11 -8.27
N PRO A 66 8.59 11.11 -9.17
CA PRO A 66 7.65 10.00 -9.01
C PRO A 66 7.79 9.19 -7.72
N GLN A 67 9.01 8.93 -7.23
CA GLN A 67 9.20 8.25 -5.94
C GLN A 67 8.57 9.04 -4.79
N GLN A 68 8.78 10.35 -4.78
CA GLN A 68 8.16 11.24 -3.80
C GLN A 68 6.64 11.31 -3.99
N ALA A 69 6.12 11.38 -5.20
CA ALA A 69 4.67 11.38 -5.40
C ALA A 69 4.04 10.07 -4.88
N LEU A 70 4.60 8.93 -5.28
CA LEU A 70 4.09 7.61 -4.91
C LEU A 70 4.19 7.38 -3.40
N ALA A 71 5.31 7.70 -2.75
CA ALA A 71 5.42 7.54 -1.30
C ALA A 71 4.42 8.42 -0.51
N THR A 72 4.01 9.57 -1.05
CA THR A 72 2.93 10.39 -0.45
C THR A 72 1.58 9.70 -0.64
N GLU A 73 1.31 9.24 -1.86
CA GLU A 73 0.06 8.55 -2.21
C GLU A 73 -0.14 7.29 -1.36
N LEU A 74 0.87 6.43 -1.25
CA LEU A 74 0.83 5.22 -0.43
C LEU A 74 0.59 5.52 1.05
N ALA A 75 1.20 6.58 1.58
CA ALA A 75 1.02 6.99 2.97
C ALA A 75 -0.39 7.55 3.26
N SER A 76 -1.12 8.00 2.23
CA SER A 76 -2.50 8.49 2.37
C SER A 76 -3.56 7.39 2.27
N LEU A 77 -3.23 6.21 1.73
CA LEU A 77 -4.17 5.09 1.59
C LEU A 77 -4.85 4.67 2.90
N PRO A 78 -4.16 4.58 4.07
CA PRO A 78 -4.80 4.23 5.33
C PRO A 78 -5.95 5.15 5.71
N SER A 79 -5.84 6.47 5.46
CA SER A 79 -6.91 7.43 5.77
C SER A 79 -8.12 7.34 4.85
N SER A 80 -7.97 6.74 3.66
CA SER A 80 -9.05 6.53 2.70
C SER A 80 -9.85 5.25 2.97
N LEU A 81 -9.39 4.41 3.90
CA LEU A 81 -10.02 3.15 4.27
C LEU A 81 -11.07 3.32 5.38
N PRO A 82 -12.13 2.50 5.38
CA PRO A 82 -13.03 2.40 6.52
C PRO A 82 -12.26 2.03 7.81
N PRO A 83 -12.65 2.55 8.99
CA PRO A 83 -11.96 2.29 10.26
C PRO A 83 -11.55 0.84 10.54
N PRO A 84 -12.41 -0.19 10.32
CA PRO A 84 -12.01 -1.59 10.59
C PRO A 84 -10.88 -2.10 9.68
N SER A 85 -10.72 -1.52 8.49
CA SER A 85 -9.71 -1.92 7.50
C SER A 85 -8.36 -1.23 7.72
N GLN A 86 -8.31 -0.12 8.44
CA GLN A 86 -7.08 0.67 8.64
C GLN A 86 -6.02 -0.11 9.42
N GLY A 87 -6.41 -0.75 10.52
CA GLY A 87 -5.52 -1.53 11.38
C GLY A 87 -4.82 -2.69 10.65
N PRO A 88 -5.57 -3.60 9.99
CA PRO A 88 -4.99 -4.67 9.17
C PRO A 88 -4.08 -4.13 8.05
N PHE A 89 -4.47 -3.04 7.39
CA PHE A 89 -3.68 -2.44 6.32
C PHE A 89 -2.33 -1.89 6.80
N LEU A 90 -2.32 -1.16 7.92
CA LEU A 90 -1.09 -0.66 8.54
C LEU A 90 -0.22 -1.78 9.09
N ARG A 91 -0.82 -2.82 9.69
CA ARG A 91 -0.07 -4.00 10.16
C ARG A 91 0.62 -4.72 9.01
N ALA A 92 -0.06 -4.87 7.87
CA ALA A 92 0.50 -5.47 6.67
C ALA A 92 1.70 -4.68 6.12
N PHE A 93 1.65 -3.34 6.14
CA PHE A 93 2.79 -2.49 5.76
C PHE A 93 4.06 -2.86 6.53
N TRP A 94 4.00 -2.84 7.87
CA TRP A 94 5.16 -3.14 8.72
C TRP A 94 5.64 -4.58 8.57
N GLN A 95 4.73 -5.53 8.35
CA GLN A 95 5.09 -6.94 8.10
C GLN A 95 5.79 -7.15 6.75
N ILE A 96 5.30 -6.52 5.67
CA ILE A 96 5.95 -6.62 4.36
C ILE A 96 7.32 -5.94 4.41
N LEU A 97 7.39 -4.73 4.97
CA LEU A 97 8.64 -3.99 5.00
C LEU A 97 9.71 -4.69 5.84
N SER A 98 9.36 -5.19 7.04
CA SER A 98 10.31 -5.93 7.89
C SER A 98 10.87 -7.18 7.21
N ARG A 99 10.04 -7.94 6.50
CA ARG A 99 10.47 -9.13 5.73
C ARG A 99 11.40 -8.77 4.58
N GLN A 100 11.16 -7.64 3.93
CA GLN A 100 11.90 -7.21 2.73
C GLN A 100 13.11 -6.34 3.05
N TRP A 101 13.24 -5.82 4.27
CA TRP A 101 14.22 -4.78 4.63
C TRP A 101 15.66 -5.12 4.23
N THR A 102 16.10 -6.34 4.52
CA THR A 102 17.45 -6.82 4.20
C THR A 102 17.71 -7.02 2.72
N HIS A 103 16.66 -7.06 1.88
CA HIS A 103 16.75 -7.23 0.44
C HIS A 103 16.79 -5.88 -0.31
N ILE A 104 16.62 -4.75 0.40
CA ILE A 104 16.70 -3.42 -0.18
C ILE A 104 18.17 -3.02 -0.29
N ASP A 105 18.66 -2.91 -1.52
CA ASP A 105 20.01 -2.43 -1.78
C ASP A 105 20.14 -0.92 -1.55
N ALA A 106 21.39 -0.45 -1.41
CA ALA A 106 21.70 0.94 -1.08
C ALA A 106 21.10 1.96 -2.07
N LEU A 107 21.00 1.64 -3.36
CA LEU A 107 20.47 2.56 -4.37
C LEU A 107 18.95 2.75 -4.27
N ARG A 108 18.25 1.82 -3.60
CA ARG A 108 16.80 1.86 -3.40
C ARG A 108 16.40 2.30 -2.00
N MET A 109 17.33 2.36 -1.06
CA MET A 109 17.03 2.59 0.36
C MET A 109 16.32 3.93 0.60
N ASP A 110 16.74 5.01 -0.05
CA ASP A 110 16.22 6.36 0.19
C ASP A 110 14.69 6.48 0.00
N LYS A 111 14.15 5.86 -1.04
CA LYS A 111 12.70 5.91 -1.30
C LYS A 111 11.91 5.08 -0.30
N PHE A 112 12.47 3.97 0.20
CA PHE A 112 11.83 3.18 1.25
C PHE A 112 11.91 3.88 2.62
N LEU A 113 13.01 4.54 2.94
CA LEU A 113 13.12 5.41 4.13
C LEU A 113 12.11 6.56 4.08
N LEU A 114 11.92 7.18 2.90
CA LEU A 114 10.89 8.20 2.69
C LEU A 114 9.48 7.63 2.92
N LEU A 115 9.19 6.44 2.38
CA LEU A 115 7.91 5.78 2.59
C LEU A 115 7.65 5.51 4.07
N VAL A 116 8.61 4.94 4.79
CA VAL A 116 8.52 4.68 6.25
C VAL A 116 8.15 5.94 7.01
N ARG A 117 8.90 7.03 6.78
CA ARG A 117 8.68 8.30 7.46
C ARG A 117 7.26 8.84 7.22
N ARG A 118 6.74 8.73 6.00
CA ARG A 118 5.40 9.23 5.65
C ARG A 118 4.28 8.34 6.18
N VAL A 119 4.43 7.02 6.10
CA VAL A 119 3.44 6.08 6.65
C VAL A 119 3.40 6.19 8.16
N PHE A 120 4.55 6.29 8.83
CA PHE A 120 4.60 6.51 10.28
C PHE A 120 3.93 7.82 10.66
N ALA A 121 4.25 8.93 9.97
CA ALA A 121 3.60 10.22 10.22
C ALA A 121 2.08 10.19 10.00
N ALA A 122 1.59 9.45 8.99
CA ALA A 122 0.16 9.24 8.78
C ALA A 122 -0.48 8.37 9.86
N HIS A 123 0.23 7.36 10.36
CA HIS A 123 -0.23 6.44 11.40
C HIS A 123 -0.42 7.12 12.75
N VAL A 124 0.52 7.99 13.14
CA VAL A 124 0.47 8.70 14.43
C VAL A 124 -0.29 10.01 14.37
N ARG A 125 -0.75 10.43 13.18
CA ARG A 125 -1.51 11.67 13.04
C ARG A 125 -2.80 11.52 13.86
N PRO A 126 -3.03 12.39 14.86
CA PRO A 126 -4.27 12.34 15.62
C PRO A 126 -5.43 12.58 14.66
N SER A 127 -6.47 11.75 14.76
CA SER A 127 -7.74 11.97 14.09
C SER A 127 -8.29 13.30 14.59
N THR A 128 -8.00 14.40 13.89
CA THR A 128 -8.68 15.66 14.15
C THR A 128 -10.13 15.40 13.78
N ALA A 129 -10.95 15.11 14.78
CA ALA A 129 -12.38 15.00 14.63
C ALA A 129 -12.84 16.26 13.89
N LYS A 130 -13.40 16.08 12.68
CA LYS A 130 -14.19 17.14 12.07
C LYS A 130 -15.28 17.45 13.09
N PRO A 131 -15.42 18.69 13.60
CA PRO A 131 -16.61 19.03 14.36
C PRO A 131 -17.78 18.81 13.40
N SER A 132 -18.70 17.91 13.78
CA SER A 132 -20.02 17.85 13.15
C SER A 132 -20.60 19.25 13.16
N GLN A 133 -20.80 19.83 11.98
CA GLN A 133 -21.84 20.82 11.78
C GLN A 133 -23.16 20.08 11.64
#